data_AF-A0AAV1XVR1-F1
#
_entry.id   AF-A0AAV1XVR1-F1
#
_cell.length_a   1.000
_cell.length_b   1.000
_cell.length_c   1.000
_cell.angle_alpha   90.00
_cell.angle_beta   90.00
_cell.angle_gamma   90.00
#
_symmetry.space_group_name_H-M   'P 1'
#
loop_
_entity.id
_entity.type
_entity.pdbx_description
1 polymer ?
#
loop_
_entity_poly.entity_id
_entity_poly.type
_entity_poly.pdbx_seq_one_letter_code
_entity_poly.pdbx_strand_id
1 'polypeptide(L)'
;MQQQSLVRKLVTQTRNHFIFHSHSLRHNPSQPCHHIPTSFLTRPLYPFHSRQSMSTTLINLPTSYFYRQTFHSNQSSNFYQRAWRSWIHRLTPFDVVLGLIGANVAVFLLWRIADENFMINNFTISLDNIKSGRLHTMITNAFSHTDAGHIISNMIGLYFFGMNIGRNFGTDFLIKLYLAGAVGGAVFYLVHQAYKAQTSKLIWRPKELALGASAAVNAIMLLDIFLSPKATLYLDFFIPVPAILLGVYLIGKDMLRILEGDSHISGATHMGGAAVAAIAWARVRKGRF
;
A
#
# COMPACT_ATOMS: atom_id res chain seq x y z
N MET A 1 -52.53 40.51 -0.94
CA MET A 1 -51.20 40.78 -1.53
C MET A 1 -50.36 39.50 -1.42
N GLN A 2 -49.38 39.32 -2.30
CA GLN A 2 -48.57 38.10 -2.55
C GLN A 2 -48.41 37.12 -1.35
N GLN A 3 -48.97 35.91 -1.40
CA GLN A 3 -48.41 34.70 -2.04
C GLN A 3 -46.99 34.35 -1.55
N GLN A 4 -46.68 33.21 -0.90
CA GLN A 4 -47.30 31.86 -0.92
C GLN A 4 -47.41 31.20 -2.33
N SER A 5 -46.61 31.61 -3.32
CA SER A 5 -46.61 31.00 -4.68
C SER A 5 -45.27 30.43 -5.17
N LEU A 6 -44.22 30.43 -4.34
CA LEU A 6 -42.85 30.05 -4.76
C LEU A 6 -42.43 28.59 -4.47
N VAL A 7 -43.36 27.70 -4.10
CA VAL A 7 -43.09 26.26 -3.85
C VAL A 7 -43.86 25.33 -4.84
N ARG A 8 -44.50 25.89 -5.89
CA ARG A 8 -45.28 25.11 -6.89
C ARG A 8 -44.93 25.39 -8.36
N LYS A 9 -43.67 25.73 -8.67
CA LYS A 9 -43.20 25.89 -10.07
C LYS A 9 -41.78 25.37 -10.31
N LEU A 10 -41.56 24.08 -10.12
CA LEU A 10 -40.45 23.34 -10.76
C LEU A 10 -40.73 21.83 -10.93
N VAL A 11 -42.02 21.43 -10.96
CA VAL A 11 -42.47 20.04 -11.21
C VAL A 11 -43.58 20.05 -12.27
N THR A 12 -43.24 20.40 -13.52
CA THR A 12 -43.95 20.01 -14.78
C THR A 12 -43.28 20.62 -16.02
N GLN A 13 -42.24 19.97 -16.53
CA GLN A 13 -41.72 20.01 -17.92
C GLN A 13 -40.41 19.19 -17.90
N THR A 14 -40.18 18.15 -18.71
CA THR A 14 -40.87 17.67 -19.93
C THR A 14 -41.01 16.13 -19.91
N ARG A 15 -42.16 15.62 -20.37
CA ARG A 15 -42.29 14.26 -20.96
C ARG A 15 -42.30 14.40 -22.48
N ASN A 16 -42.02 13.28 -23.17
CA ASN A 16 -41.89 13.05 -24.63
C ASN A 16 -40.42 12.89 -25.04
N HIS A 17 -40.00 11.90 -25.84
CA HIS A 17 -40.66 10.68 -26.37
C HIS A 17 -39.55 9.74 -26.91
N PHE A 18 -39.92 8.54 -27.40
CA PHE A 18 -39.08 7.56 -28.13
C PHE A 18 -37.96 6.83 -27.37
N ILE A 19 -37.70 5.54 -27.54
CA ILE A 19 -38.47 4.32 -27.87
C ILE A 19 -37.45 3.16 -27.72
N PHE A 20 -37.87 1.99 -27.23
CA PHE A 20 -37.02 0.79 -27.24
C PHE A 20 -36.86 0.25 -28.67
N HIS A 21 -35.67 -0.24 -29.03
CA HIS A 21 -35.50 -1.14 -30.17
C HIS A 21 -34.76 -2.42 -29.75
N SER A 22 -35.49 -3.53 -29.84
CA SER A 22 -35.00 -4.88 -29.58
C SER A 22 -35.73 -5.86 -30.49
N HIS A 23 -35.07 -6.33 -31.55
CA HIS A 23 -35.25 -7.60 -32.27
C HIS A 23 -34.15 -7.66 -33.35
N SER A 24 -33.33 -8.73 -33.47
CA SER A 24 -33.64 -10.15 -33.72
C SER A 24 -33.99 -10.44 -35.18
N LEU A 25 -33.72 -11.69 -35.62
CA LEU A 25 -33.75 -12.24 -36.99
C LEU A 25 -32.44 -11.96 -37.79
N ARG A 26 -31.86 -12.91 -38.55
CA ARG A 26 -32.28 -14.30 -38.87
C ARG A 26 -31.07 -15.17 -39.32
N HIS A 27 -31.12 -16.50 -39.10
CA HIS A 27 -30.38 -17.50 -39.91
C HIS A 27 -30.87 -17.44 -41.39
N ASN A 28 -30.25 -17.98 -42.44
CA ASN A 28 -29.60 -19.29 -42.63
C ASN A 28 -28.87 -19.33 -44.03
N PRO A 29 -28.67 -20.49 -44.70
CA PRO A 29 -27.51 -21.40 -44.71
C PRO A 29 -26.63 -21.35 -46.00
N SER A 30 -25.47 -22.05 -46.02
CA SER A 30 -25.08 -23.07 -47.05
C SER A 30 -23.57 -23.37 -47.09
N GLN A 31 -23.19 -24.66 -46.99
CA GLN A 31 -21.89 -25.26 -47.38
C GLN A 31 -21.92 -25.68 -48.90
N PRO A 32 -20.95 -26.40 -49.55
CA PRO A 32 -19.80 -27.15 -49.01
C PRO A 32 -18.49 -27.32 -49.88
N CYS A 33 -17.57 -28.16 -49.36
CA CYS A 33 -16.68 -29.15 -50.04
C CYS A 33 -15.21 -28.85 -50.47
N HIS A 34 -14.32 -29.71 -49.92
CA HIS A 34 -13.10 -30.39 -50.45
C HIS A 34 -11.92 -29.65 -51.15
N HIS A 35 -10.69 -29.82 -50.64
CA HIS A 35 -9.66 -30.78 -51.12
C HIS A 35 -8.24 -30.57 -50.50
N ILE A 36 -7.45 -31.66 -50.45
CA ILE A 36 -6.04 -31.85 -50.02
C ILE A 36 -5.49 -33.03 -50.89
N PRO A 37 -4.18 -33.29 -51.16
CA PRO A 37 -2.91 -32.52 -51.03
C PRO A 37 -2.11 -32.41 -52.36
N THR A 38 -0.91 -31.79 -52.37
CA THR A 38 0.38 -32.49 -52.71
C THR A 38 1.62 -31.58 -52.60
N SER A 39 2.79 -32.22 -52.51
CA SER A 39 4.14 -31.70 -52.26
C SER A 39 4.89 -31.21 -53.50
N PHE A 40 5.94 -30.37 -53.34
CA PHE A 40 7.17 -30.48 -54.15
C PHE A 40 8.45 -30.07 -53.40
N LEU A 41 9.58 -30.62 -53.82
CA LEU A 41 10.90 -30.63 -53.15
C LEU A 41 11.82 -29.47 -53.58
N THR A 42 12.84 -29.14 -52.76
CA THR A 42 14.27 -29.15 -53.17
C THR A 42 15.27 -28.89 -52.02
N ARG A 43 16.41 -29.60 -52.05
CA ARG A 43 17.71 -29.30 -51.40
C ARG A 43 18.78 -29.32 -52.52
N PRO A 44 19.93 -28.61 -52.42
CA PRO A 44 21.23 -29.29 -52.12
C PRO A 44 22.26 -28.40 -51.35
N LEU A 45 23.08 -28.89 -50.39
CA LEU A 45 24.44 -29.53 -50.42
C LEU A 45 25.63 -28.63 -49.99
N TYR A 46 26.68 -29.27 -49.45
CA TYR A 46 27.90 -28.71 -48.80
C TYR A 46 29.03 -28.32 -49.79
N PRO A 47 30.08 -27.58 -49.35
CA PRO A 47 31.37 -28.18 -48.93
C PRO A 47 31.92 -27.64 -47.58
N PHE A 48 33.24 -27.49 -47.37
CA PHE A 48 34.14 -28.47 -46.71
C PHE A 48 35.53 -27.86 -46.36
N HIS A 49 36.43 -28.60 -45.67
CA HIS A 49 37.84 -28.26 -45.29
C HIS A 49 38.08 -27.10 -44.28
N SER A 50 39.18 -27.02 -43.47
CA SER A 50 40.12 -28.02 -42.90
C SER A 50 41.17 -27.39 -41.94
N ARG A 51 41.59 -28.10 -40.85
CA ARG A 51 42.79 -27.88 -39.97
C ARG A 51 42.79 -26.56 -39.13
N GLN A 52 43.47 -26.40 -37.99
CA GLN A 52 44.65 -27.07 -37.38
C GLN A 52 44.49 -27.34 -35.85
N SER A 53 45.43 -28.08 -35.25
CA SER A 53 45.49 -28.42 -33.81
C SER A 53 46.64 -27.74 -33.06
N MET A 54 46.48 -27.47 -31.76
CA MET A 54 47.58 -27.58 -30.79
C MET A 54 47.07 -28.13 -29.45
N SER A 55 47.93 -28.90 -28.77
CA SER A 55 47.65 -29.57 -27.50
C SER A 55 48.20 -28.78 -26.31
N THR A 56 47.51 -28.83 -25.17
CA THR A 56 48.13 -28.70 -23.84
C THR A 56 47.42 -29.59 -22.83
N THR A 57 48.15 -30.00 -21.81
CA THR A 57 47.94 -31.26 -21.08
C THR A 57 47.64 -31.01 -19.60
N LEU A 58 46.63 -31.73 -19.07
CA LEU A 58 46.37 -32.08 -17.65
C LEU A 58 46.57 -31.01 -16.55
N ILE A 59 45.46 -30.69 -15.85
CA ILE A 59 45.39 -30.84 -14.38
C ILE A 59 44.03 -31.45 -14.03
N ASN A 60 44.03 -32.67 -13.48
CA ASN A 60 42.84 -33.26 -12.85
C ASN A 60 42.74 -32.76 -11.40
N LEU A 61 41.67 -32.05 -11.07
CA LEU A 61 41.29 -31.77 -9.68
C LEU A 61 40.06 -32.63 -9.33
N PRO A 62 40.06 -33.37 -8.22
CA PRO A 62 38.94 -34.21 -7.84
C PRO A 62 37.74 -33.33 -7.49
N THR A 63 36.67 -33.46 -8.27
CA THR A 63 35.41 -32.77 -7.98
C THR A 63 34.81 -33.39 -6.72
N SER A 64 34.98 -32.73 -5.58
CA SER A 64 34.32 -33.14 -4.35
C SER A 64 32.81 -33.05 -4.55
N TYR A 65 32.15 -34.21 -4.46
CA TYR A 65 30.69 -34.32 -4.47
C TYR A 65 30.13 -33.67 -3.20
N PHE A 66 29.99 -32.35 -3.22
CA PHE A 66 29.16 -31.63 -2.26
C PHE A 66 27.71 -32.06 -2.50
N TYR A 67 27.26 -33.02 -1.68
CA TYR A 67 25.85 -33.37 -1.56
C TYR A 67 25.08 -32.11 -1.14
N ARG A 68 24.47 -31.43 -2.12
CA ARG A 68 23.63 -30.26 -1.88
C ARG A 68 22.37 -30.74 -1.17
N GLN A 69 22.43 -30.77 0.15
CA GLN A 69 21.31 -31.09 1.01
C GLN A 69 20.29 -29.93 0.91
N THR A 70 19.37 -30.04 -0.05
CA THR A 70 18.26 -29.10 -0.23
C THR A 70 17.33 -29.18 0.97
N PHE A 71 17.50 -28.25 1.91
CA PHE A 71 16.55 -28.03 3.00
C PHE A 71 15.16 -27.71 2.44
N HIS A 72 14.26 -28.70 2.45
CA HIS A 72 12.86 -28.56 2.07
C HIS A 72 12.05 -27.87 3.19
N SER A 73 12.32 -26.58 3.45
CA SER A 73 11.51 -25.75 4.36
C SER A 73 10.24 -25.16 3.72
N ASN A 74 9.94 -25.53 2.47
CA ASN A 74 9.03 -24.78 1.59
C ASN A 74 7.60 -25.34 1.43
N GLN A 75 7.20 -26.40 2.14
CA GLN A 75 5.84 -26.95 1.99
C GLN A 75 4.83 -26.24 2.91
N SER A 76 5.24 -25.98 4.16
CA SER A 76 4.46 -25.30 5.20
C SER A 76 4.19 -23.82 4.87
N SER A 77 5.25 -23.06 4.54
CA SER A 77 5.15 -21.64 4.14
C SER A 77 4.17 -21.41 2.98
N ASN A 78 4.24 -22.26 1.95
CA ASN A 78 3.35 -22.21 0.79
C ASN A 78 1.91 -22.59 1.13
N PHE A 79 1.65 -23.42 2.15
CA PHE A 79 0.29 -23.68 2.61
C PHE A 79 -0.31 -22.45 3.30
N TYR A 80 0.38 -21.89 4.29
CA TYR A 80 -0.08 -20.69 5.01
C TYR A 80 -0.26 -19.49 4.07
N GLN A 81 0.66 -19.25 3.13
CA GLN A 81 0.51 -18.17 2.15
C GLN A 81 -0.72 -18.37 1.23
N ARG A 82 -1.04 -19.61 0.83
CA ARG A 82 -2.23 -19.89 0.00
C ARG A 82 -3.52 -19.74 0.80
N ALA A 83 -3.56 -20.26 2.03
CA ALA A 83 -4.72 -20.13 2.92
C ALA A 83 -5.01 -18.67 3.28
N TRP A 84 -3.99 -17.90 3.67
CA TRP A 84 -4.08 -16.47 4.00
C TRP A 84 -4.62 -15.63 2.82
N ARG A 85 -4.05 -15.81 1.61
CA ARG A 85 -4.56 -15.14 0.40
C ARG A 85 -6.02 -15.51 0.12
N SER A 86 -6.36 -16.80 0.21
CA SER A 86 -7.72 -17.30 -0.03
C SER A 86 -8.74 -16.80 0.99
N TRP A 87 -8.30 -16.39 2.19
CA TRP A 87 -9.13 -15.73 3.20
C TRP A 87 -9.29 -14.23 2.90
N ILE A 88 -8.19 -13.48 2.67
CA ILE A 88 -8.27 -12.04 2.35
C ILE A 88 -9.11 -11.77 1.10
N HIS A 89 -9.00 -12.59 0.06
CA HIS A 89 -9.77 -12.40 -1.18
C HIS A 89 -11.29 -12.61 -1.02
N ARG A 90 -11.75 -13.13 0.13
CA ARG A 90 -13.18 -13.20 0.48
C ARG A 90 -13.68 -11.97 1.24
N LEU A 91 -12.76 -11.20 1.83
CA LEU A 91 -13.10 -9.97 2.55
C LEU A 91 -13.40 -8.85 1.54
N THR A 92 -14.42 -8.06 1.83
CA THR A 92 -14.68 -6.82 1.10
C THR A 92 -13.69 -5.73 1.57
N PRO A 93 -13.51 -4.64 0.79
CA PRO A 93 -12.78 -3.46 1.25
C PRO A 93 -13.32 -2.91 2.58
N PHE A 94 -14.63 -3.01 2.80
CA PHE A 94 -15.29 -2.58 4.04
C PHE A 94 -14.85 -3.43 5.24
N ASP A 95 -14.82 -4.75 5.11
CA ASP A 95 -14.42 -5.66 6.19
C ASP A 95 -12.96 -5.44 6.59
N VAL A 96 -12.08 -5.18 5.62
CA VAL A 96 -10.66 -4.89 5.88
C VAL A 96 -10.45 -3.53 6.52
N VAL A 97 -11.12 -2.48 6.03
CA VAL A 97 -11.08 -1.15 6.66
C VAL A 97 -11.60 -1.22 8.09
N LEU A 98 -12.75 -1.86 8.31
CA LEU A 98 -13.33 -2.01 9.64
C LEU A 98 -12.46 -2.89 10.55
N GLY A 99 -11.82 -3.94 10.02
CA GLY A 99 -10.87 -4.76 10.75
C GLY A 99 -9.61 -4.00 11.19
N LEU A 100 -9.06 -3.15 10.33
CA LEU A 100 -7.94 -2.26 10.68
C LEU A 100 -8.36 -1.21 11.71
N ILE A 101 -9.56 -0.62 11.58
CA ILE A 101 -10.12 0.31 12.57
C ILE A 101 -10.31 -0.40 13.93
N GLY A 102 -10.93 -1.58 13.92
CA GLY A 102 -11.15 -2.40 15.12
C GLY A 102 -9.85 -2.78 15.82
N ALA A 103 -8.79 -3.11 15.06
CA ALA A 103 -7.47 -3.39 15.62
C ALA A 103 -6.83 -2.16 16.32
N ASN A 104 -6.94 -0.97 15.70
CA ASN A 104 -6.47 0.28 16.32
C ASN A 104 -7.26 0.59 17.60
N VAL A 105 -8.59 0.48 17.56
CA VAL A 105 -9.45 0.70 18.73
C VAL A 105 -9.16 -0.31 19.84
N ALA A 106 -8.93 -1.58 19.50
CA ALA A 106 -8.59 -2.61 20.48
C ALA A 106 -7.25 -2.32 21.18
N VAL A 107 -6.23 -1.87 20.45
CA VAL A 107 -4.94 -1.48 21.04
C VAL A 107 -5.03 -0.17 21.84
N PHE A 108 -5.84 0.80 21.42
CA PHE A 108 -6.17 2.00 22.20
C PHE A 108 -6.88 1.67 23.53
N LEU A 109 -7.79 0.68 23.52
CA LEU A 109 -8.39 0.16 24.75
C LEU A 109 -7.37 -0.64 25.59
N LEU A 110 -6.45 -1.37 24.95
CA LEU A 110 -5.38 -2.11 25.64
C LEU A 110 -4.49 -1.17 26.46
N TRP A 111 -4.18 0.03 25.95
CA TRP A 111 -3.50 1.11 26.70
C TRP A 111 -4.22 1.57 27.98
N ARG A 112 -5.48 1.18 28.21
CA ARG A 112 -6.24 1.53 29.42
C ARG A 112 -6.33 0.39 30.44
N ILE A 113 -5.88 -0.81 30.09
CA ILE A 113 -6.02 -2.02 30.92
C ILE A 113 -4.72 -2.80 31.12
N ALA A 114 -3.76 -2.67 30.21
CA ALA A 114 -2.47 -3.36 30.28
C ALA A 114 -1.44 -2.52 31.07
N ASP A 115 -0.38 -3.18 31.55
CA ASP A 115 0.76 -2.52 32.17
C ASP A 115 1.45 -1.53 31.21
N GLU A 116 1.77 -0.34 31.73
CA GLU A 116 2.36 0.75 30.93
C GLU A 116 3.73 0.36 30.36
N ASN A 117 4.56 -0.34 31.13
CA ASN A 117 5.87 -0.77 30.66
C ASN A 117 5.74 -1.81 29.54
N PHE A 118 4.80 -2.75 29.65
CA PHE A 118 4.46 -3.70 28.59
C PHE A 118 4.04 -2.96 27.30
N MET A 119 3.18 -1.95 27.42
CA MET A 119 2.73 -1.16 26.25
C MET A 119 3.86 -0.33 25.64
N ILE A 120 4.68 0.35 26.44
CA ILE A 120 5.85 1.10 25.96
C ILE A 120 6.83 0.17 25.24
N ASN A 121 7.14 -1.00 25.82
CA ASN A 121 8.13 -1.94 25.26
C ASN A 121 7.64 -2.64 23.98
N ASN A 122 6.34 -2.88 23.80
CA ASN A 122 5.81 -3.70 22.69
C ASN A 122 4.93 -2.95 21.67
N PHE A 123 4.45 -1.75 22.00
CA PHE A 123 3.55 -0.94 21.16
C PHE A 123 4.08 0.48 20.87
N THR A 124 5.36 0.76 21.10
CA THR A 124 5.98 2.03 20.69
C THR A 124 7.30 1.78 19.96
N ILE A 125 7.63 2.62 18.99
CA ILE A 125 8.90 2.50 18.26
C ILE A 125 9.97 3.37 18.95
N SER A 126 11.12 2.76 19.24
CA SER A 126 12.28 3.43 19.85
C SER A 126 13.58 2.75 19.45
N LEU A 127 14.70 3.46 19.54
CA LEU A 127 16.02 2.87 19.30
C LEU A 127 16.29 1.69 20.25
N ASP A 128 15.85 1.79 21.49
CA ASP A 128 16.15 0.77 22.51
C ASP A 128 15.24 -0.47 22.37
N ASN A 129 14.00 -0.31 21.92
CA ASN A 129 13.15 -1.45 21.53
C ASN A 129 13.78 -2.23 20.37
N ILE A 130 14.31 -1.54 19.36
CA ILE A 130 14.99 -2.19 18.22
C ILE A 130 16.31 -2.86 18.64
N LYS A 131 17.15 -2.20 19.45
CA LYS A 131 18.37 -2.81 20.00
C LYS A 131 18.07 -4.03 20.88
N SER A 132 16.94 -4.02 21.59
CA SER A 132 16.45 -5.15 22.41
C SER A 132 15.79 -6.26 21.58
N GLY A 133 15.91 -6.23 20.25
CA GLY A 133 15.36 -7.25 19.34
C GLY A 133 13.85 -7.18 19.10
N ARG A 134 13.15 -6.15 19.59
CA ARG A 134 11.68 -6.01 19.48
C ARG A 134 11.26 -5.45 18.12
N LEU A 135 11.66 -6.11 17.04
CA LEU A 135 11.38 -5.68 15.66
C LEU A 135 9.87 -5.58 15.34
N HIS A 136 9.02 -6.30 16.07
CA HIS A 136 7.56 -6.18 15.96
C HIS A 136 7.06 -4.75 16.21
N THR A 137 7.80 -3.95 17.00
CA THR A 137 7.47 -2.54 17.29
C THR A 137 7.38 -1.68 16.04
N MET A 138 8.03 -2.06 14.93
CA MET A 138 7.91 -1.37 13.63
C MET A 138 6.50 -1.45 13.03
N ILE A 139 5.67 -2.41 13.44
CA ILE A 139 4.28 -2.58 12.99
C ILE A 139 3.30 -2.21 14.12
N THR A 140 3.52 -2.69 15.36
CA THR A 140 2.59 -2.48 16.47
C THR A 140 2.47 -1.01 16.89
N ASN A 141 3.52 -0.18 16.69
CA ASN A 141 3.42 1.26 16.90
C ASN A 141 2.32 1.92 16.04
N ALA A 142 2.05 1.39 14.84
CA ALA A 142 1.05 1.92 13.92
C ALA A 142 -0.39 1.47 14.23
N PHE A 143 -0.60 0.78 15.34
CA PHE A 143 -1.92 0.51 15.92
C PHE A 143 -2.09 1.17 17.30
N SER A 144 -1.06 1.89 17.76
CA SER A 144 -0.92 2.35 19.13
C SER A 144 -1.26 3.82 19.25
N HIS A 145 -2.21 4.17 20.12
CA HIS A 145 -2.66 5.53 20.37
C HIS A 145 -2.89 5.75 21.86
N THR A 146 -2.48 6.91 22.38
CA THR A 146 -2.74 7.34 23.77
C THR A 146 -3.82 8.42 23.83
N ASP A 147 -3.84 9.32 22.84
CA ASP A 147 -4.83 10.39 22.68
C ASP A 147 -6.05 9.97 21.83
N ALA A 148 -7.23 10.44 22.26
CA ALA A 148 -8.51 10.14 21.63
C ALA A 148 -8.72 10.90 20.30
N GLY A 149 -8.32 12.18 20.21
CA GLY A 149 -8.45 12.95 18.97
C GLY A 149 -7.55 12.41 17.86
N HIS A 150 -6.36 11.95 18.23
CA HIS A 150 -5.39 11.35 17.30
C HIS A 150 -5.87 10.00 16.76
N ILE A 151 -6.50 9.11 17.55
CA ILE A 151 -7.11 7.91 16.97
C ILE A 151 -8.32 8.25 16.09
N ILE A 152 -9.22 9.15 16.52
CA ILE A 152 -10.43 9.52 15.75
C ILE A 152 -10.07 10.05 14.36
N SER A 153 -9.14 11.02 14.28
CA SER A 153 -8.69 11.59 13.01
C SER A 153 -8.02 10.55 12.09
N ASN A 154 -7.20 9.66 12.63
CA ASN A 154 -6.64 8.54 11.87
C ASN A 154 -7.71 7.58 11.34
N MET A 155 -8.70 7.21 12.16
CA MET A 155 -9.73 6.25 11.75
C MET A 155 -10.69 6.86 10.71
N ILE A 156 -10.98 8.15 10.79
CA ILE A 156 -11.68 8.92 9.76
C ILE A 156 -10.92 8.87 8.43
N GLY A 157 -9.61 9.19 8.44
CA GLY A 157 -8.78 9.13 7.23
C GLY A 157 -8.68 7.71 6.65
N LEU A 158 -8.46 6.71 7.51
CA LEU A 158 -8.43 5.30 7.14
C LEU A 158 -9.75 4.84 6.52
N TYR A 159 -10.89 5.28 7.05
CA TYR A 159 -12.19 4.95 6.49
C TYR A 159 -12.36 5.52 5.08
N PHE A 160 -12.21 6.84 4.90
CA PHE A 160 -12.47 7.48 3.60
C PHE A 160 -11.45 7.07 2.53
N PHE A 161 -10.15 7.23 2.79
CA PHE A 161 -9.12 6.94 1.80
C PHE A 161 -8.87 5.43 1.64
N GLY A 162 -8.95 4.66 2.74
CA GLY A 162 -8.82 3.21 2.69
C GLY A 162 -9.94 2.52 1.93
N MET A 163 -11.19 3.01 2.05
CA MET A 163 -12.30 2.51 1.22
C MET A 163 -12.09 2.81 -0.27
N ASN A 164 -11.55 3.98 -0.63
CA ASN A 164 -11.28 4.31 -2.03
C ASN A 164 -10.17 3.41 -2.61
N ILE A 165 -9.02 3.34 -1.93
CA ILE A 165 -7.89 2.48 -2.33
C ILE A 165 -8.30 0.99 -2.38
N GLY A 166 -9.03 0.51 -1.38
CA GLY A 166 -9.48 -0.89 -1.33
C GLY A 166 -10.48 -1.25 -2.45
N ARG A 167 -11.31 -0.30 -2.90
CA ARG A 167 -12.18 -0.49 -4.08
C ARG A 167 -11.40 -0.48 -5.39
N ASN A 168 -10.40 0.39 -5.51
CA ASN A 168 -9.66 0.59 -6.76
C ASN A 168 -8.54 -0.46 -7.01
N PHE A 169 -7.93 -1.00 -5.94
CA PHE A 169 -6.79 -1.93 -6.02
C PHE A 169 -6.97 -3.24 -5.23
N GLY A 170 -8.10 -3.41 -4.55
CA GLY A 170 -8.41 -4.60 -3.76
C GLY A 170 -7.85 -4.59 -2.33
N THR A 171 -8.31 -5.55 -1.53
CA THR A 171 -8.02 -5.68 -0.10
C THR A 171 -6.55 -5.98 0.22
N ASP A 172 -5.93 -6.88 -0.53
CA ASP A 172 -4.52 -7.24 -0.36
C ASP A 172 -3.57 -6.05 -0.60
N PHE A 173 -3.88 -5.19 -1.59
CA PHE A 173 -3.13 -3.96 -1.82
C PHE A 173 -3.27 -2.97 -0.66
N LEU A 174 -4.49 -2.77 -0.15
CA LEU A 174 -4.76 -1.89 1.00
C LEU A 174 -3.98 -2.32 2.25
N ILE A 175 -4.01 -3.62 2.60
CA ILE A 175 -3.28 -4.16 3.76
C ILE A 175 -1.77 -3.95 3.58
N LYS A 176 -1.23 -4.27 2.40
CA LYS A 176 0.19 -4.06 2.08
C LYS A 176 0.59 -2.60 2.18
N LEU A 177 -0.26 -1.67 1.73
CA LEU A 177 0.01 -0.23 1.80
C LEU A 177 0.00 0.29 3.24
N TYR A 178 -0.97 -0.14 4.06
CA TYR A 178 -1.01 0.18 5.49
C TYR A 178 0.27 -0.28 6.20
N LEU A 179 0.63 -1.56 6.05
CA LEU A 179 1.81 -2.14 6.68
C LEU A 179 3.12 -1.54 6.15
N ALA A 180 3.20 -1.25 4.85
CA ALA A 180 4.36 -0.56 4.27
C ALA A 180 4.50 0.86 4.81
N GLY A 181 3.39 1.60 4.96
CA GLY A 181 3.39 2.95 5.55
C GLY A 181 3.80 2.95 7.03
N ALA A 182 3.32 1.97 7.81
CA ALA A 182 3.76 1.74 9.19
C ALA A 182 5.28 1.53 9.30
N VAL A 183 5.81 0.59 8.52
CA VAL A 183 7.25 0.28 8.48
C VAL A 183 8.06 1.47 7.95
N GLY A 184 7.58 2.17 6.92
CA GLY A 184 8.22 3.36 6.36
C GLY A 184 8.34 4.49 7.38
N GLY A 185 7.25 4.77 8.12
CA GLY A 185 7.26 5.74 9.21
C GLY A 185 8.21 5.36 10.34
N ALA A 186 8.19 4.09 10.77
CA ALA A 186 9.11 3.58 11.77
C ALA A 186 10.58 3.72 11.34
N VAL A 187 10.93 3.40 10.09
CA VAL A 187 12.30 3.57 9.56
C VAL A 187 12.71 5.04 9.56
N PHE A 188 11.88 5.95 9.03
CA PHE A 188 12.21 7.38 8.99
C PHE A 188 12.36 7.97 10.40
N TYR A 189 11.50 7.56 11.34
CA TYR A 189 11.63 7.93 12.76
C TYR A 189 12.97 7.47 13.37
N LEU A 190 13.33 6.20 13.19
CA LEU A 190 14.59 5.65 13.72
C LEU A 190 15.82 6.35 13.12
N VAL A 191 15.81 6.63 11.81
CA VAL A 191 16.88 7.38 11.13
C VAL A 191 16.99 8.81 11.68
N HIS A 192 15.86 9.51 11.86
CA HIS A 192 15.83 10.84 12.44
C HIS A 192 16.35 10.86 13.89
N GLN A 193 15.97 9.88 14.72
CA GLN A 193 16.49 9.74 16.08
C GLN A 193 17.98 9.41 16.11
N ALA A 194 18.47 8.54 15.22
CA ALA A 194 19.89 8.23 15.12
C ALA A 194 20.71 9.47 14.71
N TYR A 195 20.20 10.28 13.78
CA TYR A 195 20.81 11.54 13.39
C TYR A 195 20.85 12.54 14.55
N LYS A 196 19.72 12.81 15.23
CA LYS A 196 19.68 13.70 16.40
C LYS A 196 20.64 13.26 17.50
N ALA A 197 20.72 11.95 17.80
CA ALA A 197 21.63 11.40 18.79
C ALA A 197 23.12 11.61 18.47
N GLN A 198 23.49 11.81 17.19
CA GLN A 198 24.85 12.17 16.79
C GLN A 198 25.12 13.68 16.86
N THR A 199 24.12 14.51 16.54
CA THR A 199 24.29 15.97 16.42
C THR A 199 24.12 16.70 17.76
N SER A 200 23.24 16.26 18.66
CA SER A 200 23.00 16.94 19.93
C SER A 200 23.81 16.35 21.09
N LYS A 201 24.78 17.10 21.62
CA LYS A 201 25.46 16.82 22.92
C LYS A 201 24.57 17.03 24.16
N LEU A 202 23.30 17.38 23.98
CA LEU A 202 22.36 17.73 25.04
C LEU A 202 21.52 16.52 25.47
N ILE A 203 21.15 16.54 26.75
CA ILE A 203 20.47 15.45 27.49
C ILE A 203 19.28 14.90 26.70
N TRP A 204 19.30 13.59 26.44
CA TRP A 204 18.17 12.83 25.91
C TRP A 204 16.95 13.05 26.83
N ARG A 205 15.89 13.71 26.33
CA ARG A 205 14.63 13.86 27.07
C ARG A 205 13.61 12.87 26.50
N PRO A 206 13.44 11.67 27.10
CA PRO A 206 12.38 10.76 26.68
C PRO A 206 11.05 11.32 27.18
N LYS A 207 10.23 11.89 26.29
CA LYS A 207 8.85 12.26 26.65
C LYS A 207 7.81 12.24 25.54
N GLU A 208 8.21 12.10 24.28
CA GLU A 208 7.27 11.74 23.22
C GLU A 208 7.50 10.28 22.82
N LEU A 209 6.44 9.49 22.88
CA LEU A 209 6.42 8.12 22.38
C LEU A 209 6.06 8.18 20.89
N ALA A 210 6.87 7.55 20.05
CA ALA A 210 6.50 7.36 18.64
C ALA A 210 5.47 6.23 18.53
N LEU A 211 4.21 6.64 18.35
CA LEU A 211 3.06 5.76 18.21
C LEU A 211 1.99 6.47 17.37
N GLY A 212 1.21 5.69 16.63
CA GLY A 212 0.06 6.15 15.86
C GLY A 212 0.02 5.59 14.43
N ALA A 213 -1.19 5.30 13.96
CA ALA A 213 -1.46 4.89 12.57
C ALA A 213 -1.10 5.94 11.51
N SER A 214 -0.68 7.14 11.88
CA SER A 214 -0.60 8.30 10.97
C SER A 214 0.32 8.09 9.79
N ALA A 215 1.46 7.40 9.94
CA ALA A 215 2.31 7.07 8.78
C ALA A 215 1.63 6.09 7.80
N ALA A 216 0.86 5.13 8.30
CA ALA A 216 0.10 4.19 7.48
C ALA A 216 -1.09 4.86 6.78
N VAL A 217 -1.85 5.68 7.51
CA VAL A 217 -2.97 6.47 6.97
C VAL A 217 -2.48 7.51 5.96
N ASN A 218 -1.37 8.19 6.24
CA ASN A 218 -0.75 9.15 5.31
C ASN A 218 -0.28 8.47 4.02
N ALA A 219 0.25 7.24 4.08
CA ALA A 219 0.61 6.48 2.89
C ALA A 219 -0.60 6.13 2.00
N ILE A 220 -1.74 5.80 2.61
CA ILE A 220 -3.01 5.52 1.90
C ILE A 220 -3.58 6.81 1.31
N MET A 221 -3.70 7.86 2.12
CA MET A 221 -4.25 9.17 1.74
C MET A 221 -3.43 9.85 0.63
N LEU A 222 -2.11 9.91 0.76
CA LEU A 222 -1.26 10.53 -0.26
C LEU A 222 -1.25 9.74 -1.57
N LEU A 223 -1.33 8.40 -1.53
CA LEU A 223 -1.51 7.62 -2.76
C LEU A 223 -2.82 7.99 -3.46
N ASP A 224 -3.92 8.09 -2.73
CA ASP A 224 -5.23 8.44 -3.29
C ASP A 224 -5.22 9.86 -3.90
N ILE A 225 -4.59 10.81 -3.20
CA ILE A 225 -4.34 12.18 -3.70
C ILE A 225 -3.48 12.17 -4.99
N PHE A 226 -2.42 11.36 -5.06
CA PHE A 226 -1.57 11.28 -6.25
C PHE A 226 -2.25 10.61 -7.45
N LEU A 227 -3.25 9.75 -7.21
CA LEU A 227 -4.08 9.13 -8.25
C LEU A 227 -5.19 10.07 -8.73
N SER A 228 -5.80 10.82 -7.81
CA SER A 228 -6.95 11.69 -8.07
C SER A 228 -6.70 13.17 -7.68
N PRO A 229 -5.65 13.85 -8.20
CA PRO A 229 -5.22 15.16 -7.70
C PRO A 229 -6.24 16.29 -7.87
N LYS A 230 -7.22 16.11 -8.78
CA LYS A 230 -8.33 17.04 -9.03
C LYS A 230 -9.60 16.74 -8.24
N ALA A 231 -9.65 15.64 -7.47
CA ALA A 231 -10.80 15.32 -6.64
C ALA A 231 -11.00 16.38 -5.54
N THR A 232 -12.24 16.66 -5.16
CA THR A 232 -12.55 17.58 -4.07
C THR A 232 -12.56 16.83 -2.75
N LEU A 233 -11.72 17.25 -1.81
CA LEU A 233 -11.69 16.78 -0.43
C LEU A 233 -12.15 17.91 0.49
N TYR A 234 -12.82 17.58 1.59
CA TYR A 234 -13.31 18.58 2.55
C TYR A 234 -12.33 18.68 3.73
N LEU A 235 -11.59 19.80 3.80
CA LEU A 235 -10.83 20.18 4.98
C LEU A 235 -11.80 20.48 6.14
N ASP A 236 -11.55 19.85 7.29
CA ASP A 236 -12.36 19.93 8.51
C ASP A 236 -13.87 19.77 8.26
N PHE A 237 -14.25 18.96 7.27
CA PHE A 237 -15.63 18.75 6.77
C PHE A 237 -16.33 19.96 6.14
N PHE A 238 -15.75 21.16 6.16
CA PHE A 238 -16.42 22.38 5.68
C PHE A 238 -15.81 23.00 4.41
N ILE A 239 -14.49 22.90 4.22
CA ILE A 239 -13.80 23.65 3.15
C ILE A 239 -13.45 22.71 1.98
N PRO A 240 -14.15 22.77 0.83
CA PRO A 240 -13.82 21.95 -0.33
C PRO A 240 -12.52 22.45 -0.97
N VAL A 241 -11.49 21.60 -1.01
CA VAL A 241 -10.20 21.86 -1.66
C VAL A 241 -9.85 20.76 -2.66
N PRO A 242 -9.14 21.08 -3.76
CA PRO A 242 -8.50 20.07 -4.60
C PRO A 242 -7.54 19.20 -3.79
N ALA A 243 -7.61 17.89 -3.99
CA ALA A 243 -6.81 16.89 -3.30
C ALA A 243 -5.31 17.19 -3.33
N ILE A 244 -4.79 17.69 -4.46
CA ILE A 244 -3.39 18.08 -4.60
C ILE A 244 -2.96 19.20 -3.64
N LEU A 245 -3.83 20.17 -3.34
CA LEU A 245 -3.50 21.24 -2.39
C LEU A 245 -3.42 20.69 -0.96
N LEU A 246 -4.29 19.75 -0.60
CA LEU A 246 -4.20 19.03 0.68
C LEU A 246 -2.90 18.23 0.78
N GLY A 247 -2.53 17.49 -0.28
CA GLY A 247 -1.27 16.74 -0.31
C GLY A 247 -0.03 17.61 -0.15
N VAL A 248 0.03 18.74 -0.87
CA VAL A 248 1.11 19.74 -0.74
C VAL A 248 1.16 20.35 0.65
N TYR A 249 0.01 20.73 1.23
CA TYR A 249 -0.08 21.27 2.58
C TYR A 249 0.41 20.28 3.65
N LEU A 250 0.00 19.01 3.57
CA LEU A 250 0.40 17.97 4.52
C LEU A 250 1.91 17.72 4.48
N ILE A 251 2.46 17.48 3.29
CA ILE A 251 3.90 17.24 3.10
C ILE A 251 4.70 18.50 3.52
N GLY A 252 4.28 19.69 3.09
CA GLY A 252 4.96 20.95 3.42
C GLY A 252 5.00 21.21 4.92
N LYS A 253 3.89 21.02 5.64
CA LYS A 253 3.83 21.16 7.10
C LYS A 253 4.76 20.19 7.82
N ASP A 254 4.79 18.92 7.40
CA ASP A 254 5.66 17.93 8.03
C ASP A 254 7.14 18.12 7.68
N MET A 255 7.48 18.70 6.52
CA MET A 255 8.82 19.16 6.20
C MET A 255 9.25 20.37 7.06
N LEU A 256 8.38 21.37 7.23
CA LEU A 256 8.69 22.56 8.06
C LEU A 256 9.01 22.16 9.51
N ARG A 257 8.20 21.29 10.11
CA ARG A 257 8.45 20.74 11.46
C ARG A 257 9.83 20.08 11.62
N ILE A 258 10.29 19.36 10.59
CA ILE A 258 11.63 18.75 10.59
C ILE A 258 12.72 19.83 10.53
N LEU A 259 12.53 20.87 9.70
CA LEU A 259 13.48 21.97 9.51
C LEU A 259 13.58 22.91 10.72
N GLU A 260 12.45 23.17 11.38
CA GLU A 260 12.36 24.00 12.59
C GLU A 260 12.95 23.29 13.83
N GLY A 261 13.36 22.03 13.69
CA GLY A 261 13.92 21.21 14.77
C GLY A 261 12.88 20.84 15.84
N ASP A 262 11.61 21.06 15.53
CA ASP A 262 10.48 20.98 16.45
C ASP A 262 10.43 19.60 17.12
N SER A 263 10.19 19.55 18.44
CA SER A 263 10.36 18.29 19.19
C SER A 263 9.35 17.21 18.80
N HIS A 264 8.28 17.60 18.09
CA HIS A 264 7.19 16.72 17.71
C HIS A 264 7.60 15.63 16.72
N ILE A 265 7.49 14.39 17.20
CA ILE A 265 7.88 13.16 16.52
C ILE A 265 7.17 12.92 15.16
N SER A 266 6.04 13.59 14.91
CA SER A 266 5.18 13.31 13.76
C SER A 266 5.83 13.58 12.40
N GLY A 267 6.66 14.62 12.26
CA GLY A 267 7.14 15.10 10.95
C GLY A 267 7.90 14.02 10.17
N ALA A 268 9.01 13.52 10.71
CA ALA A 268 9.80 12.46 10.08
C ALA A 268 8.98 11.17 9.85
N THR A 269 8.14 10.82 10.82
CA THR A 269 7.26 9.64 10.77
C THR A 269 6.27 9.70 9.60
N HIS A 270 5.65 10.86 9.38
CA HIS A 270 4.73 11.08 8.26
C HIS A 270 5.44 11.10 6.90
N MET A 271 6.67 11.63 6.84
CA MET A 271 7.50 11.61 5.62
C MET A 271 7.83 10.18 5.17
N GLY A 272 7.99 9.23 6.11
CA GLY A 272 8.11 7.81 5.77
C GLY A 272 6.86 7.25 5.07
N GLY A 273 5.67 7.64 5.52
CA GLY A 273 4.40 7.33 4.84
C GLY A 273 4.30 7.97 3.44
N ALA A 274 4.71 9.24 3.30
CA ALA A 274 4.73 9.95 2.02
C ALA A 274 5.69 9.30 1.00
N ALA A 275 6.87 8.85 1.45
CA ALA A 275 7.80 8.10 0.61
C ALA A 275 7.20 6.78 0.11
N VAL A 276 6.48 6.05 0.97
CA VAL A 276 5.76 4.82 0.59
C VAL A 276 4.66 5.11 -0.44
N ALA A 277 3.87 6.17 -0.25
CA ALA A 277 2.85 6.60 -1.22
C ALA A 277 3.46 6.92 -2.60
N ALA A 278 4.56 7.66 -2.64
CA ALA A 278 5.25 8.01 -3.88
C ALA A 278 5.80 6.78 -4.61
N ILE A 279 6.38 5.82 -3.87
CA ILE A 279 6.86 4.54 -4.40
C ILE A 279 5.69 3.69 -4.93
N ALA A 280 4.57 3.61 -4.22
CA ALA A 280 3.38 2.88 -4.64
C ALA A 280 2.80 3.49 -5.93
N TRP A 281 2.61 4.80 -5.98
CA TRP A 281 2.14 5.53 -7.17
C TRP A 281 3.07 5.34 -8.38
N ALA A 282 4.38 5.38 -8.17
CA ALA A 282 5.37 5.14 -9.23
C ALA A 282 5.34 3.69 -9.77
N ARG A 283 4.88 2.71 -8.97
CA ARG A 283 4.60 1.34 -9.43
C ARG A 283 3.27 1.25 -10.19
N VAL A 284 2.23 1.97 -9.73
CA VAL A 284 0.90 2.00 -10.39
C VAL A 284 1.05 2.55 -11.80
N ARG A 285 1.73 3.71 -11.96
CA ARG A 285 1.98 4.31 -13.28
C ARG A 285 2.87 3.49 -14.21
N LYS A 286 3.57 2.47 -13.69
CA LYS A 286 4.38 1.52 -14.48
C LYS A 286 3.66 0.21 -14.79
N GLY A 287 2.38 0.05 -14.39
CA GLY A 287 1.61 -1.18 -14.59
C GLY A 287 2.18 -2.38 -13.83
N ARG A 288 2.84 -2.17 -12.68
CA ARG A 288 3.56 -3.21 -11.93
C ARG A 288 2.80 -3.65 -10.67
N PHE A 289 1.60 -4.20 -10.85
CA PHE A 289 0.79 -4.83 -9.80
C PHE A 289 0.12 -6.10 -10.31
#